data_AF-A0A3A9JJS0-F1
#
_entry.id   AF-A0A3A9JJS0-F1
#
_cell.length_a   1.000
_cell.length_b   1.000
_cell.length_c   1.000
_cell.angle_alpha   90.00
_cell.angle_beta   90.00
_cell.angle_gamma   90.00
#
_symmetry.space_group_name_H-M   'P 1'
#
loop_
_entity.id
_entity.type
_entity.pdbx_description
1 polymer ?
#
loop_
_entity_poly.entity_id
_entity_poly.type
_entity_poly.pdbx_seq_one_letter_code
_entity_poly.pdbx_strand_id
1 'polypeptide(L)'
;MILAPPAPPDAAPEALAPAHTDWLRHLLTVSGPAEPMGRFRAAAAGPGIVPWVLDLPGMEEDWLLQLAAPADEKPAISLSGARILARRLRDATAASHAAALARLDTDRRCPFDLHRLVPVPPAVLVLGPEDAGARAWLWSHWGTTRALRRVRALPGMADGRSTRTDRLDVEFWSADWSPWRALARLRRDWPVLIFDLRPQYADLSAEKQEASRPARRARTRRA
;
A
#
# COMPACT_ATOMS: atom_id res chain seq x y z
N MET A 1 54.84 3.11 -5.83
CA MET A 1 53.64 2.37 -5.38
C MET A 1 52.95 3.20 -4.32
N ILE A 2 51.83 3.83 -4.65
CA ILE A 2 51.01 4.60 -3.71
C ILE A 2 49.81 3.72 -3.35
N LEU A 3 49.74 3.30 -2.10
CA LEU A 3 48.60 2.56 -1.54
C LEU A 3 47.41 3.53 -1.41
N ALA A 4 46.30 3.20 -2.05
CA ALA A 4 45.03 3.88 -1.83
C ALA A 4 44.56 3.66 -0.38
N PRO A 5 43.92 4.65 0.26
CA PRO A 5 43.38 4.48 1.61
C PRO A 5 42.23 3.45 1.60
N PRO A 6 42.04 2.69 2.69
CA PRO A 6 40.94 1.74 2.79
C PRO A 6 39.60 2.50 2.78
N ALA A 7 38.64 1.99 2.02
CA ALA A 7 37.28 2.51 1.99
C ALA A 7 36.64 2.44 3.40
N PRO A 8 35.82 3.43 3.79
CA PRO A 8 35.15 3.40 5.09
C PRO A 8 34.16 2.22 5.17
N PRO A 9 34.13 1.49 6.29
CA PRO A 9 33.06 0.54 6.56
C PRO A 9 31.79 1.32 6.94
N ASP A 10 30.62 0.84 6.50
CA ASP A 10 29.28 1.42 6.73
C ASP A 10 28.91 2.69 5.95
N ALA A 11 29.00 2.62 4.61
CA ALA A 11 27.96 3.27 3.82
C ALA A 11 26.69 2.41 3.93
N ALA A 12 25.78 2.80 4.83
CA ALA A 12 24.39 2.34 4.79
C ALA A 12 23.90 2.44 3.33
N PRO A 13 23.15 1.45 2.79
CA PRO A 13 22.79 1.46 1.39
C PRO A 13 22.06 2.76 1.06
N GLU A 14 22.74 3.55 0.24
CA GLU A 14 22.28 4.75 -0.44
C GLU A 14 20.84 4.53 -0.92
N ALA A 15 19.92 5.30 -0.31
CA ALA A 15 18.48 5.35 -0.53
C ALA A 15 17.84 4.07 -1.13
N LEU A 16 17.44 3.13 -0.25
CA LEU A 16 16.54 2.00 -0.58
C LEU A 16 15.18 2.41 -1.18
N ALA A 17 14.92 3.71 -1.33
CA ALA A 17 13.73 4.25 -1.92
C ALA A 17 14.05 5.44 -2.83
N PRO A 18 13.48 5.48 -4.04
CA PRO A 18 13.57 6.65 -4.91
C PRO A 18 13.08 7.92 -4.19
N ALA A 19 13.55 9.09 -4.63
CA ALA A 19 13.14 10.39 -4.09
C ALA A 19 11.61 10.58 -4.09
N HIS A 20 10.92 9.90 -5.01
CA HIS A 20 9.46 9.83 -5.08
C HIS A 20 9.03 8.37 -5.19
N THR A 21 8.12 7.94 -4.30
CA THR A 21 7.54 6.60 -4.38
C THR A 21 6.63 6.49 -5.60
N ASP A 22 6.98 5.61 -6.53
CA ASP A 22 6.08 5.21 -7.60
C ASP A 22 5.09 4.14 -7.10
N TRP A 23 3.87 4.18 -7.60
CA TRP A 23 2.85 3.19 -7.27
C TRP A 23 2.60 2.33 -8.48
N LEU A 24 3.01 1.06 -8.39
CA LEU A 24 2.84 0.09 -9.46
C LEU A 24 1.57 -0.70 -9.24
N ARG A 25 0.71 -0.74 -10.26
CA ARG A 25 -0.49 -1.58 -10.25
C ARG A 25 -0.12 -3.02 -10.58
N HIS A 26 -0.64 -3.95 -9.81
CA HIS A 26 -0.44 -5.38 -10.00
C HIS A 26 -1.76 -6.13 -10.04
N LEU A 27 -1.77 -7.22 -10.81
CA LEU A 27 -2.76 -8.28 -10.74
C LEU A 27 -2.10 -9.54 -10.18
N LEU A 28 -2.60 -10.02 -9.05
CA LEU A 28 -2.24 -11.30 -8.48
C LEU A 28 -3.38 -12.28 -8.70
N THR A 29 -3.06 -13.39 -9.34
CA THR A 29 -3.92 -14.57 -9.43
C THR A 29 -3.38 -15.64 -8.49
N VAL A 30 -4.23 -16.13 -7.59
CA VAL A 30 -3.96 -17.30 -6.76
C VAL A 30 -4.92 -18.41 -7.17
N SER A 31 -4.42 -19.59 -7.49
CA SER A 31 -5.24 -20.73 -7.90
C SER A 31 -4.76 -22.04 -7.30
N GLY A 32 -5.67 -23.00 -7.18
CA GLY A 32 -5.35 -24.33 -6.65
C GLY A 32 -6.59 -25.12 -6.26
N PRO A 33 -6.43 -26.20 -5.49
CA PRO A 33 -7.56 -26.98 -5.00
C PRO A 33 -8.48 -26.13 -4.09
N ALA A 34 -9.78 -26.42 -4.12
CA ALA A 34 -10.80 -25.58 -3.47
C ALA A 34 -10.63 -25.47 -1.94
N GLU A 35 -10.27 -26.56 -1.26
CA GLU A 35 -10.11 -26.58 0.20
C GLU A 35 -8.91 -25.73 0.68
N PRO A 36 -7.69 -25.88 0.13
CA PRO A 36 -6.58 -24.97 0.42
C PRO A 36 -6.87 -23.52 0.04
N MET A 37 -7.59 -23.28 -1.06
CA MET A 37 -8.01 -21.93 -1.44
C MET A 37 -8.94 -21.29 -0.41
N GLY A 38 -9.90 -22.03 0.14
CA GLY A 38 -10.78 -21.56 1.21
C GLY A 38 -9.99 -21.15 2.46
N ARG A 39 -9.04 -22.00 2.88
CA ARG A 39 -8.13 -21.70 4.01
C ARG A 39 -7.27 -20.46 3.74
N PHE A 40 -6.71 -20.36 2.54
CA PHE A 40 -5.90 -19.21 2.15
C PHE A 40 -6.71 -17.92 2.15
N ARG A 41 -7.93 -17.90 1.59
CA ARG A 41 -8.81 -16.72 1.60
C ARG A 41 -9.11 -16.26 3.03
N ALA A 42 -9.41 -17.19 3.94
CA ALA A 42 -9.65 -16.86 5.34
C ALA A 42 -8.40 -16.31 6.05
N ALA A 43 -7.22 -16.84 5.72
CA ALA A 43 -5.95 -16.34 6.24
C ALA A 43 -5.60 -14.94 5.68
N ALA A 44 -5.81 -14.73 4.39
CA ALA A 44 -5.49 -13.51 3.67
C ALA A 44 -6.48 -12.37 3.94
N ALA A 45 -7.73 -12.68 4.26
CA ALA A 45 -8.73 -11.67 4.53
C ALA A 45 -8.43 -10.90 5.82
N GLY A 46 -8.52 -9.57 5.74
CA GLY A 46 -8.15 -8.68 6.84
C GLY A 46 -8.69 -7.25 6.71
N PRO A 47 -8.29 -6.38 7.65
CA PRO A 47 -8.64 -4.97 7.65
C PRO A 47 -7.95 -4.17 6.52
N GLY A 48 -6.88 -4.70 5.93
CA GLY A 48 -6.13 -4.02 4.86
C GLY A 48 -5.29 -2.85 5.35
N ILE A 49 -4.97 -2.83 6.65
CA ILE A 49 -4.15 -1.80 7.28
C ILE A 49 -3.03 -2.45 8.08
N VAL A 50 -1.90 -1.76 8.17
CA VAL A 50 -0.86 -2.08 9.14
C VAL A 50 -1.14 -1.25 10.40
N PRO A 51 -1.22 -1.85 11.60
CA PRO A 51 -1.54 -1.16 12.84
C PRO A 51 -0.30 -0.44 13.41
N TRP A 52 0.23 0.52 12.66
CA TRP A 52 1.34 1.37 13.10
C TRP A 52 0.97 2.14 14.37
N VAL A 53 1.94 2.33 15.26
CA VAL A 53 1.83 3.36 16.29
C VAL A 53 2.09 4.71 15.64
N LEU A 54 1.20 5.67 15.84
CA LEU A 54 1.32 7.01 15.27
C LEU A 54 1.95 7.98 16.27
N ASP A 55 3.01 8.68 15.85
CA ASP A 55 3.54 9.84 16.56
C ASP A 55 2.67 11.06 16.31
N LEU A 56 1.52 11.11 16.97
CA LEU A 56 0.54 12.20 16.83
C LEU A 56 1.13 13.59 17.18
N PRO A 57 1.97 13.76 18.22
CA PRO A 57 2.68 15.00 18.47
C PRO A 57 3.57 15.44 17.31
N GLY A 58 4.44 14.55 16.79
CA GLY A 58 5.30 14.85 15.65
C GLY A 58 4.50 15.22 14.40
N MET A 59 3.41 14.50 14.13
CA MET A 59 2.51 14.82 13.01
C MET A 59 1.84 16.20 13.15
N GLU A 60 1.43 16.62 14.36
CA GLU A 60 0.88 17.98 14.59
C GLU A 60 1.94 19.05 14.27
N GLU A 61 3.18 18.83 14.67
CA GLU A 61 4.29 19.74 14.38
C GLU A 61 4.57 19.82 12.87
N ASP A 62 4.66 18.68 12.18
CA ASP A 62 4.89 18.64 10.73
C ASP A 62 3.81 19.38 9.95
N TRP A 63 2.53 19.18 10.30
CA TRP A 63 1.44 19.92 9.67
C TRP A 63 1.47 21.40 9.99
N LEU A 64 1.82 21.78 11.22
CA LEU A 64 1.98 23.18 11.59
C LEU A 64 3.06 23.85 10.72
N LEU A 65 4.22 23.20 10.56
CA LEU A 65 5.31 23.70 9.74
C LEU A 65 4.91 23.84 8.27
N GLN A 66 4.22 22.84 7.72
CA GLN A 66 3.71 22.90 6.34
C GLN A 66 2.67 24.01 6.15
N LEU A 67 1.77 24.21 7.11
CA LEU A 67 0.72 25.22 7.06
C LEU A 67 1.24 26.64 7.28
N ALA A 68 2.31 26.80 8.06
CA ALA A 68 2.94 28.08 8.33
C ALA A 68 3.98 28.46 7.25
N ALA A 69 4.40 27.52 6.41
CA ALA A 69 5.34 27.77 5.33
C ALA A 69 4.74 28.77 4.33
N PRO A 70 5.50 29.81 3.93
CA PRO A 70 5.04 30.74 2.91
C PRO A 70 5.04 30.03 1.55
N ALA A 71 3.90 30.03 0.86
CA ALA A 71 3.81 29.46 -0.50
C ALA A 71 4.46 30.38 -1.54
N ASP A 72 4.26 31.70 -1.40
CA ASP A 72 4.88 32.77 -2.20
C ASP A 72 4.86 34.07 -1.36
N GLU A 73 5.91 34.30 -0.58
CA GLU A 73 6.17 35.49 0.25
C GLU A 73 5.23 35.76 1.45
N LYS A 74 3.99 35.26 1.44
CA LYS A 74 3.06 35.39 2.58
C LYS A 74 2.41 34.05 2.96
N PRO A 75 2.32 33.70 4.25
CA PRO A 75 1.58 32.54 4.69
C PRO A 75 0.11 32.63 4.29
N ALA A 76 -0.45 31.53 3.76
CA ALA A 76 -1.86 31.47 3.37
C ALA A 76 -2.81 31.62 4.58
N ILE A 77 -2.33 31.28 5.79
CA ILE A 77 -3.07 31.39 7.05
C ILE A 77 -2.19 31.96 8.15
N SER A 78 -2.80 32.57 9.17
CA SER A 78 -2.06 33.04 10.35
C SER A 78 -1.45 31.86 11.12
N LEU A 79 -0.38 32.11 11.87
CA LEU A 79 0.23 31.10 12.74
C LEU A 79 -0.77 30.53 13.77
N SER A 80 -1.66 31.37 14.32
CA SER A 80 -2.73 30.92 15.23
C SER A 80 -3.73 30.01 14.51
N GLY A 81 -4.10 30.34 13.27
CA GLY A 81 -4.94 29.50 12.42
C GLY A 81 -4.28 28.17 12.09
N ALA A 82 -2.99 28.17 11.75
CA ALA A 82 -2.21 26.98 11.47
C ALA A 82 -2.16 26.03 12.66
N ARG A 83 -1.94 26.56 13.88
CA ARG A 83 -1.97 25.75 15.12
C ARG A 83 -3.33 25.10 15.37
N ILE A 84 -4.42 25.84 15.17
CA ILE A 84 -5.77 25.28 15.34
C ILE A 84 -6.02 24.17 14.31
N LEU A 85 -5.64 24.40 13.05
CA LEU A 85 -5.85 23.42 11.99
C LEU A 85 -5.00 22.16 12.19
N ALA A 86 -3.72 22.30 12.53
CA ALA A 86 -2.83 21.18 12.83
C ALA A 86 -3.38 20.30 13.97
N ARG A 87 -3.88 20.93 15.05
CA ARG A 87 -4.52 20.22 16.17
C ARG A 87 -5.78 19.46 15.73
N ARG A 88 -6.62 20.07 14.89
CA ARG A 88 -7.80 19.41 14.33
C ARG A 88 -7.44 18.22 13.45
N LEU A 89 -6.38 18.33 12.64
CA LEU A 89 -5.87 17.22 11.84
C LEU A 89 -5.35 16.09 12.73
N ARG A 90 -4.67 16.41 13.83
CA ARG A 90 -4.23 15.42 14.83
C ARG A 90 -5.41 14.70 15.46
N ASP A 91 -6.41 15.43 15.94
CA ASP A 91 -7.60 14.84 16.57
C ASP A 91 -8.38 13.95 15.59
N ALA A 92 -8.57 14.42 14.34
CA ALA A 92 -9.23 13.66 13.30
C ALA A 92 -8.45 12.37 12.93
N THR A 93 -7.12 12.46 12.84
CA THR A 93 -6.24 11.32 12.58
C THR A 93 -6.29 10.31 13.71
N ALA A 94 -6.20 10.78 14.97
CA ALA A 94 -6.28 9.93 16.16
C ALA A 94 -7.62 9.18 16.22
N ALA A 95 -8.74 9.87 15.98
CA ALA A 95 -10.06 9.26 15.99
C ALA A 95 -10.23 8.24 14.86
N SER A 96 -9.77 8.57 13.64
CA SER A 96 -9.83 7.67 12.49
C SER A 96 -8.98 6.42 12.71
N HIS A 97 -7.78 6.59 13.27
CA HIS A 97 -6.86 5.51 13.57
C HIS A 97 -7.41 4.59 14.67
N ALA A 98 -7.91 5.15 15.78
CA ALA A 98 -8.54 4.37 16.85
C ALA A 98 -9.73 3.56 16.32
N ALA A 99 -10.58 4.16 15.48
CA ALA A 99 -11.70 3.47 14.86
C ALA A 99 -11.24 2.34 13.92
N ALA A 100 -10.12 2.50 13.22
CA ALA A 100 -9.54 1.48 12.38
C ALA A 100 -8.96 0.32 13.21
N LEU A 101 -8.24 0.62 14.30
CA LEU A 101 -7.69 -0.37 15.23
C LEU A 101 -8.80 -1.20 15.91
N ALA A 102 -9.91 -0.58 16.29
CA ALA A 102 -11.04 -1.26 16.92
C ALA A 102 -11.69 -2.35 16.04
N ARG A 103 -11.41 -2.36 14.73
CA ARG A 103 -11.95 -3.34 13.78
C ARG A 103 -10.94 -4.36 13.27
N LEU A 104 -9.70 -4.36 13.78
CA LEU A 104 -8.64 -5.25 13.27
C LEU A 104 -9.06 -6.73 13.25
N ASP A 105 -9.70 -7.18 14.32
CA ASP A 105 -10.05 -8.59 14.48
C ASP A 105 -11.32 -8.99 13.73
N THR A 106 -12.17 -8.05 13.32
CA THR A 106 -13.47 -8.33 12.72
C THR A 106 -13.55 -7.95 11.24
N ASP A 107 -12.76 -6.99 10.78
CA ASP A 107 -12.78 -6.54 9.41
C ASP A 107 -12.06 -7.55 8.49
N ARG A 108 -12.77 -7.96 7.44
CA ARG A 108 -12.30 -8.93 6.43
C ARG A 108 -12.52 -8.41 5.01
N ARG A 109 -12.73 -7.10 4.84
CA ARG A 109 -13.04 -6.48 3.55
C ARG A 109 -11.85 -6.45 2.60
N CYS A 110 -10.61 -6.43 3.12
CA CYS A 110 -9.43 -6.57 2.29
C CYS A 110 -9.21 -8.05 1.96
N PRO A 111 -9.24 -8.47 0.68
CA PRO A 111 -9.15 -9.87 0.29
C PRO A 111 -7.72 -10.43 0.33
N PHE A 112 -6.71 -9.56 0.39
CA PHE A 112 -5.30 -9.93 0.43
C PHE A 112 -4.52 -8.94 1.30
N ASP A 113 -4.53 -9.18 2.60
CA ASP A 113 -3.86 -8.36 3.60
C ASP A 113 -2.48 -8.96 3.92
N LEU A 114 -1.41 -8.26 3.51
CA LEU A 114 -0.05 -8.70 3.80
C LEU A 114 0.27 -8.71 5.30
N HIS A 115 -0.35 -7.87 6.12
CA HIS A 115 -0.11 -7.89 7.56
C HIS A 115 -0.73 -9.13 8.22
N ARG A 116 -1.85 -9.65 7.70
CA ARG A 116 -2.42 -10.92 8.15
C ARG A 116 -1.54 -12.11 7.76
N LEU A 117 -0.97 -12.07 6.56
CA LEU A 117 -0.18 -13.16 5.97
C LEU A 117 1.28 -13.18 6.44
N VAL A 118 1.89 -12.01 6.54
CA VAL A 118 3.29 -11.78 6.92
C VAL A 118 3.32 -10.61 7.91
N PRO A 119 3.00 -10.86 9.21
CA PRO A 119 2.82 -9.79 10.18
C PRO A 119 4.06 -8.95 10.40
N VAL A 120 3.83 -7.64 10.48
CA VAL A 120 4.84 -6.67 10.93
C VAL A 120 4.95 -6.81 12.45
N PRO A 121 6.16 -7.05 13.00
CA PRO A 121 6.32 -7.31 14.43
C PRO A 121 6.11 -6.03 15.25
N PRO A 122 5.67 -6.14 16.52
CA PRO A 122 5.44 -4.98 17.39
C PRO A 122 6.61 -4.00 17.49
N ALA A 123 7.84 -4.52 17.56
CA ALA A 123 9.06 -3.70 17.61
C ALA A 123 9.28 -2.82 16.37
N VAL A 124 8.67 -3.18 15.22
CA VAL A 124 8.70 -2.38 14.00
C VAL A 124 7.47 -1.46 13.94
N LEU A 125 6.31 -1.92 14.42
CA LEU A 125 5.09 -1.12 14.44
C LEU A 125 5.24 0.18 15.24
N VAL A 126 6.03 0.17 16.31
CA VAL A 126 6.30 1.36 17.15
C VAL A 126 7.11 2.44 16.45
N LEU A 127 7.86 2.09 15.39
CA LEU A 127 8.68 3.03 14.64
C LEU A 127 7.82 3.92 13.71
N GLY A 128 6.64 3.44 13.34
CA GLY A 128 5.75 4.13 12.40
C GLY A 128 6.11 3.89 10.93
N PRO A 129 5.24 4.34 10.01
CA PRO A 129 5.33 4.00 8.58
C PRO A 129 6.45 4.72 7.80
N GLU A 130 6.91 5.87 8.28
CA GLU A 130 7.92 6.68 7.58
C GLU A 130 9.36 6.43 8.08
N ASP A 131 9.52 5.71 9.19
CA ASP A 131 10.83 5.39 9.76
C ASP A 131 11.66 4.49 8.83
N ALA A 132 12.97 4.75 8.77
CA ALA A 132 13.88 4.03 7.89
C ALA A 132 14.01 2.55 8.26
N GLY A 133 14.01 2.22 9.55
CA GLY A 133 14.03 0.85 10.06
C GLY A 133 12.75 0.08 9.73
N ALA A 134 11.59 0.73 9.84
CA ALA A 134 10.33 0.14 9.40
C ALA A 134 10.32 -0.17 7.90
N ARG A 135 10.78 0.78 7.08
CA ARG A 135 10.87 0.60 5.63
C ARG A 135 11.86 -0.49 5.25
N ALA A 136 13.00 -0.58 5.94
CA ALA A 136 13.98 -1.64 5.74
C ALA A 136 13.42 -3.02 6.09
N TRP A 137 12.60 -3.11 7.15
CA TRP A 137 11.90 -4.34 7.48
C TRP A 137 10.89 -4.73 6.39
N LEU A 138 10.05 -3.80 5.95
CA LEU A 138 9.06 -4.08 4.88
C LEU A 138 9.78 -4.50 3.59
N TRP A 139 10.89 -3.86 3.24
CA TRP A 139 11.70 -4.27 2.10
C TRP A 139 12.21 -5.71 2.25
N SER A 140 12.75 -6.05 3.41
CA SER A 140 13.37 -7.36 3.68
C SER A 140 12.36 -8.50 3.81
N HIS A 141 11.11 -8.20 4.18
CA HIS A 141 10.09 -9.22 4.44
C HIS A 141 8.94 -9.23 3.42
N TRP A 142 8.56 -8.07 2.90
CA TRP A 142 7.51 -7.93 1.89
C TRP A 142 8.07 -7.73 0.49
N GLY A 143 9.20 -7.03 0.36
CA GLY A 143 9.76 -6.64 -0.94
C GLY A 143 9.23 -5.30 -1.45
N THR A 144 8.53 -4.56 -0.61
CA THR A 144 8.02 -3.20 -0.85
C THR A 144 8.35 -2.32 0.35
N THR A 145 8.48 -1.02 0.18
CA THR A 145 8.81 -0.11 1.30
C THR A 145 7.59 0.50 1.98
N ARG A 146 6.39 0.26 1.45
CA ARG A 146 5.11 0.70 2.00
C ARG A 146 4.07 -0.41 1.89
N ALA A 147 3.00 -0.31 2.67
CA ALA A 147 1.87 -1.23 2.60
C ALA A 147 1.14 -1.16 1.26
N LEU A 148 0.50 -2.27 0.89
CA LEU A 148 -0.32 -2.33 -0.32
C LEU A 148 -1.49 -1.35 -0.24
N ARG A 149 -1.85 -0.76 -1.38
CA ARG A 149 -2.98 0.16 -1.50
C ARG A 149 -4.04 -0.39 -2.45
N ARG A 150 -5.29 0.01 -2.21
CA ARG A 150 -6.46 -0.29 -3.06
C ARG A 150 -6.55 -1.79 -3.40
N VAL A 151 -6.30 -2.64 -2.41
CA VAL A 151 -6.43 -4.08 -2.57
C VAL A 151 -7.90 -4.42 -2.78
N ARG A 152 -8.26 -4.93 -3.95
CA ARG A 152 -9.63 -5.35 -4.26
C ARG A 152 -9.64 -6.66 -5.02
N ALA A 153 -10.63 -7.49 -4.70
CA ALA A 153 -10.89 -8.70 -5.45
C ALA A 153 -11.51 -8.29 -6.78
N LEU A 154 -10.99 -8.84 -7.87
CA LEU A 154 -11.64 -8.73 -9.16
C LEU A 154 -12.73 -9.80 -9.24
N PRO A 155 -13.85 -9.51 -9.92
CA PRO A 155 -14.83 -10.54 -10.22
C PRO A 155 -14.12 -11.64 -11.00
N GLY A 156 -13.96 -12.80 -10.35
CA GLY A 156 -13.38 -13.97 -10.98
C GLY A 156 -14.37 -14.53 -11.99
N MET A 157 -13.86 -14.99 -13.13
CA MET A 157 -14.53 -16.04 -13.89
C MET A 157 -14.52 -17.29 -13.00
N ALA A 158 -15.48 -17.39 -12.09
CA ALA A 158 -15.78 -18.66 -11.45
C ALA A 158 -16.12 -19.61 -12.59
N ASP A 159 -15.25 -20.56 -12.87
CA ASP A 159 -15.62 -21.66 -13.76
C ASP A 159 -16.59 -22.52 -12.94
N GLY A 160 -17.88 -22.15 -12.96
CA GLY A 160 -18.95 -22.80 -12.20
C GLY A 160 -19.14 -24.29 -12.52
N ARG A 161 -18.29 -24.84 -13.40
CA ARG A 161 -18.19 -26.24 -13.78
C ARG A 161 -17.19 -27.05 -12.93
N SER A 162 -16.22 -26.41 -12.26
CA SER A 162 -15.22 -27.12 -11.45
C SER A 162 -15.43 -26.88 -9.96
N THR A 163 -15.92 -27.90 -9.24
CA THR A 163 -16.01 -27.89 -7.77
C THR A 163 -14.69 -28.21 -7.07
N ARG A 164 -13.67 -28.63 -7.84
CA ARG A 164 -12.39 -29.13 -7.29
C ARG A 164 -11.30 -28.06 -7.21
N THR A 165 -11.39 -27.02 -8.04
CA THR A 165 -10.39 -25.96 -8.15
C THR A 165 -11.04 -24.59 -7.99
N ASP A 166 -10.34 -23.68 -7.33
CA ASP A 166 -10.79 -22.30 -7.13
C ASP A 166 -9.68 -21.32 -7.54
N ARG A 167 -10.08 -20.06 -7.74
CA ARG A 167 -9.22 -18.96 -8.16
C ARG A 167 -9.62 -17.65 -7.49
N LEU A 168 -8.63 -16.94 -6.97
CA LEU A 168 -8.76 -15.58 -6.46
C LEU A 168 -7.94 -14.65 -7.36
N ASP A 169 -8.60 -13.65 -7.95
CA ASP A 169 -7.94 -12.54 -8.64
C ASP A 169 -8.01 -11.29 -7.76
N VAL A 170 -6.86 -10.69 -7.48
CA VAL A 170 -6.75 -9.46 -6.68
C VAL A 170 -5.93 -8.46 -7.45
N GLU A 171 -6.43 -7.23 -7.53
CA GLU A 171 -5.59 -6.11 -7.91
C GLU A 171 -5.20 -5.29 -6.69
N PHE A 172 -4.00 -4.70 -6.75
CA PHE A 172 -3.48 -3.81 -5.72
C PHE A 172 -2.39 -2.91 -6.30
N TRP A 173 -1.97 -1.94 -5.48
CA TRP A 173 -0.84 -1.07 -5.77
C TRP A 173 0.26 -1.28 -4.74
N SER A 174 1.50 -1.39 -5.17
CA SER A 174 2.67 -1.45 -4.29
C SER A 174 3.68 -0.35 -4.62
N ALA A 175 4.43 0.04 -3.59
CA ALA A 175 5.46 1.07 -3.69
C ALA A 175 6.71 0.52 -4.36
N ASP A 176 7.08 1.12 -5.49
CA ASP A 176 8.31 0.97 -6.29
C ASP A 176 8.58 -0.44 -6.87
N TRP A 177 8.10 -1.48 -6.19
CA TRP A 177 8.39 -2.88 -6.46
C TRP A 177 7.16 -3.74 -6.18
N SER A 178 7.18 -4.96 -6.71
CA SER A 178 6.21 -5.99 -6.34
C SER A 178 6.49 -6.56 -4.94
N PRO A 179 5.51 -7.13 -4.22
CA PRO A 179 5.73 -7.78 -2.92
C PRO A 179 6.37 -9.16 -3.05
N TRP A 180 7.47 -9.26 -3.80
CA TRP A 180 8.07 -10.51 -4.24
C TRP A 180 8.58 -11.37 -3.07
N ARG A 181 9.06 -10.77 -1.98
CA ARG A 181 9.52 -11.52 -0.80
C ARG A 181 8.36 -12.13 -0.03
N ALA A 182 7.27 -11.38 0.16
CA ALA A 182 6.06 -11.92 0.75
C ALA A 182 5.52 -13.06 -0.11
N LEU A 183 5.45 -12.89 -1.44
CA LEU A 183 4.98 -13.94 -2.34
C LEU A 183 5.89 -15.17 -2.36
N ALA A 184 7.21 -15.00 -2.30
CA ALA A 184 8.15 -16.11 -2.20
C ALA A 184 7.97 -16.91 -0.89
N ARG A 185 7.67 -16.23 0.22
CA ARG A 185 7.29 -16.89 1.47
C ARG A 185 5.95 -17.62 1.33
N LEU A 186 4.93 -16.96 0.78
CA LEU A 186 3.60 -17.55 0.61
C LEU A 186 3.62 -18.81 -0.26
N ARG A 187 4.44 -18.84 -1.32
CA ARG A 187 4.63 -20.07 -2.13
C ARG A 187 5.21 -21.23 -1.33
N ARG A 188 6.03 -20.97 -0.30
CA ARG A 188 6.56 -22.01 0.60
C ARG A 188 5.52 -22.44 1.64
N ASP A 189 4.79 -21.47 2.19
CA ASP A 189 3.78 -21.72 3.24
C ASP A 189 2.51 -22.39 2.65
N TRP A 190 2.24 -22.18 1.36
CA TRP A 190 1.09 -22.72 0.62
C TRP A 190 1.54 -23.43 -0.67
N PRO A 191 2.26 -24.56 -0.58
CA PRO A 191 2.96 -25.17 -1.72
C PRO A 191 2.02 -25.75 -2.79
N VAL A 192 0.76 -26.00 -2.43
CA VAL A 192 -0.28 -26.51 -3.35
C VAL A 192 -0.99 -25.40 -4.14
N LEU A 193 -0.71 -24.13 -3.81
CA LEU A 193 -1.29 -22.97 -4.48
C LEU A 193 -0.28 -22.36 -5.46
N ILE A 194 -0.80 -21.90 -6.59
CA ILE A 194 -0.03 -21.20 -7.61
C ILE A 194 -0.31 -19.71 -7.46
N PHE A 195 0.76 -18.92 -7.38
CA PHE A 195 0.72 -17.47 -7.30
C PHE A 195 1.31 -16.89 -8.59
N ASP A 196 0.48 -16.31 -9.45
CA ASP A 196 0.87 -15.61 -10.67
C ASP A 196 0.70 -14.10 -10.46
N LEU A 197 1.80 -13.36 -10.58
CA LEU A 197 1.81 -11.91 -10.36
C LEU A 197 2.20 -11.20 -11.65
N ARG A 198 1.34 -10.30 -12.11
CA ARG A 198 1.56 -9.51 -13.32
C ARG A 198 1.57 -8.03 -13.00
N PRO A 199 2.67 -7.31 -13.24
CA PRO A 199 2.62 -5.85 -13.26
C PRO A 199 1.72 -5.39 -14.41
N GLN A 200 0.86 -4.42 -14.14
CA GLN A 200 0.07 -3.74 -15.15
C GLN A 200 0.69 -2.38 -15.40
N TYR A 201 1.67 -2.36 -16.29
CA TYR A 201 2.13 -1.11 -16.89
C TYR A 201 0.97 -0.59 -17.72
N ALA A 202 0.29 0.47 -17.25
CA ALA A 202 -0.63 1.17 -18.12
C ALA A 202 0.19 1.65 -19.32
N ASP A 203 -0.30 1.34 -20.51
CA ASP A 203 0.19 2.01 -21.71
C ASP A 203 -0.19 3.49 -21.51
N LEU A 204 0.80 4.34 -21.15
CA LEU A 204 0.63 5.77 -20.87
C LEU A 204 0.01 6.56 -22.05
N SER A 205 -0.24 5.86 -23.17
CA SER A 205 -0.90 6.31 -24.38
C SER A 205 -2.44 6.32 -24.30
N ALA A 206 -3.07 5.48 -23.45
CA ALA A 206 -4.53 5.34 -23.40
C ALA A 206 -5.24 6.50 -22.66
N GLU A 207 -4.62 7.07 -21.63
CA GLU A 207 -5.20 8.19 -20.86
C GLU A 207 -5.31 9.48 -21.69
N LYS A 208 -4.47 9.66 -22.72
CA LYS A 208 -4.58 10.79 -23.66
C LYS A 208 -5.77 10.66 -24.63
N GLN A 209 -6.21 9.44 -24.95
CA GLN A 209 -7.30 9.24 -25.92
C GLN A 209 -8.69 9.42 -25.30
N GLU A 210 -8.85 9.12 -24.02
CA GLU A 210 -10.13 9.30 -23.32
C GLU A 210 -10.42 10.78 -23.01
N ALA A 211 -9.37 11.58 -22.73
CA ALA A 211 -9.47 13.03 -22.58
C ALA A 211 -9.76 13.78 -23.90
N SER A 212 -9.52 13.15 -25.06
CA SER A 212 -9.70 13.76 -26.39
C SER A 212 -10.99 13.34 -27.10
N ARG A 213 -11.91 12.63 -26.42
CA ARG A 213 -13.16 12.14 -27.03
C ARG A 213 -14.26 13.21 -26.88
N PRO A 214 -14.65 13.95 -27.93
CA PRO A 214 -15.69 14.97 -27.81
C PRO A 214 -17.06 14.36 -27.53
N ALA A 215 -17.79 14.98 -26.60
CA ALA A 215 -19.14 14.59 -26.19
C ALA A 215 -20.10 14.59 -27.39
N ARG A 216 -20.58 13.40 -27.75
CA ARG A 216 -21.55 13.20 -28.82
C ARG A 216 -22.92 13.69 -28.32
N ARG A 217 -23.31 14.92 -28.69
CA ARG A 217 -24.62 15.51 -28.39
C ARG A 217 -25.74 14.61 -28.91
N ALA A 218 -26.60 14.15 -28.00
CA ALA A 218 -27.86 13.50 -28.33
C ALA A 218 -28.78 14.51 -29.04
N ARG A 219 -29.18 14.18 -30.28
CA ARG A 219 -30.24 14.90 -31.01
C ARG A 219 -31.60 14.44 -30.47
N THR A 220 -32.27 15.31 -29.73
CA THR A 220 -33.67 15.16 -29.35
C THR A 220 -34.54 15.26 -30.61
N ARG A 221 -35.23 14.18 -30.98
CA ARG A 221 -36.35 14.21 -31.93
C ARG A 221 -37.61 14.58 -31.14
N ARG A 222 -38.17 15.77 -31.41
CA ARG A 222 -39.56 16.08 -31.05
C ARG A 222 -40.48 15.41 -32.07
N ALA A 223 -41.50 14.73 -31.56
CA ALA A 223 -42.74 14.44 -32.27
C ALA A 223 -43.65 15.67 -32.17
#